data_AF-A0A8D5ZP63-F1
#
_entry.id   AF-A0A8D5ZP63-F1
#
_cell.length_a   1.000
_cell.length_b   1.000
_cell.length_c   1.000
_cell.angle_alpha   90.00
_cell.angle_beta   90.00
_cell.angle_gamma   90.00
#
_symmetry.space_group_name_H-M   'P 1'
#
loop_
_entity.id
_entity.type
_entity.pdbx_description
1 polymer ?
#
loop_
_entity_poly.entity_id
_entity_poly.type
_entity_poly.pdbx_seq_one_letter_code
_entity_poly.pdbx_strand_id
1 'polypeptide(L)'
;MSRSWSEEEDRMLIHWVTLCQKVGLTRKKVFEKAAEKIGKTPNACYERWKQIQSTHQEMSWISSKKIRNQWEREQKQLKERIDKLEKVIESQQKQYETLLKENHKLKGDMKFFEIMLLEEYQLLLELLGKRNHARIHGF
;
A
#
# COMPACT_ATOMS: atom_id res chain seq x y z
N MET A 1 6.39 -25.86 51.74
CA MET A 1 5.84 -25.63 50.40
C MET A 1 5.97 -24.15 50.08
N SER A 2 6.72 -23.76 49.05
CA SER A 2 6.92 -22.35 48.71
C SER A 2 5.65 -21.80 48.03
N ARG A 3 5.09 -20.70 48.55
CA ARG A 3 3.93 -20.00 47.98
C ARG A 3 4.26 -19.60 46.53
N SER A 4 3.39 -19.97 45.58
CA SER A 4 3.48 -19.53 44.19
C SER A 4 3.47 -18.00 44.10
N TRP A 5 4.13 -17.46 43.08
CA TRP A 5 4.11 -16.03 42.79
C TRP A 5 2.75 -15.62 42.24
N SER A 6 2.18 -14.52 42.75
CA SER A 6 0.97 -13.91 42.19
C SER A 6 1.32 -12.80 41.20
N GLU A 7 0.39 -12.45 40.32
CA GLU A 7 0.58 -11.32 39.40
C GLU A 7 0.78 -9.99 40.13
N GLU A 8 0.16 -9.81 41.31
CA GLU A 8 0.34 -8.61 42.11
C GLU A 8 1.75 -8.54 42.71
N GLU A 9 2.29 -9.68 43.15
CA GLU A 9 3.68 -9.78 43.61
C GLU A 9 4.67 -9.50 42.47
N ASP A 10 4.38 -9.95 41.25
CA ASP A 10 5.19 -9.64 40.07
C ASP A 10 5.15 -8.14 39.72
N ARG A 11 3.95 -7.53 39.75
CA ARG A 11 3.78 -6.07 39.55
C ARG A 11 4.56 -5.27 40.59
N MET A 12 4.46 -5.64 41.86
CA MET A 12 5.23 -5.02 42.94
C MET A 12 6.74 -5.20 42.76
N LEU A 13 7.19 -6.41 42.42
CA LEU A 13 8.60 -6.70 42.17
C LEU A 13 9.14 -5.82 41.04
N ILE A 14 8.41 -5.71 39.93
CA ILE A 14 8.82 -4.87 38.81
C ILE A 14 8.89 -3.40 39.22
N HIS A 15 7.87 -2.89 39.92
CA HIS A 15 7.83 -1.51 40.39
C HIS A 15 9.02 -1.18 41.30
N TRP A 16 9.25 -1.98 42.34
CA TRP A 16 10.30 -1.71 43.32
C TRP A 16 11.70 -1.88 42.75
N VAL A 17 11.94 -2.89 41.90
CA VAL A 17 13.24 -3.07 41.25
C VAL A 17 13.54 -1.90 40.31
N THR A 18 12.57 -1.48 39.51
CA THR A 18 12.72 -0.33 38.59
C THR A 18 12.96 0.97 39.36
N LEU A 19 12.21 1.22 40.43
CA LEU A 19 12.36 2.39 41.27
C LEU A 19 13.76 2.43 41.92
N CYS A 20 14.19 1.32 42.50
CA CYS A 20 15.49 1.26 43.17
C CYS A 20 16.67 1.38 42.19
N GLN A 21 16.54 0.86 40.98
CA GLN A 21 17.51 1.05 39.90
C GLN A 21 17.63 2.52 39.48
N LYS A 22 16.50 3.24 39.35
CA LYS A 22 16.49 4.69 39.03
C LYS A 22 17.17 5.54 40.10
N VAL A 23 17.08 5.13 41.36
CA VAL A 23 17.74 5.78 42.51
C VAL A 23 19.23 5.43 42.60
N GLY A 24 19.74 4.51 41.76
CA GLY A 24 21.15 4.12 41.74
C GLY A 24 21.56 3.19 42.88
N LEU A 25 20.62 2.45 43.48
CA LEU A 25 20.92 1.47 44.52
C LEU A 25 21.74 0.31 43.96
N THR A 26 22.68 -0.20 44.75
CA THR A 26 23.43 -1.40 44.41
C THR A 26 22.48 -2.61 44.30
N ARG A 27 22.77 -3.53 43.39
CA ARG A 27 21.92 -4.70 43.10
C ARG A 27 21.48 -5.46 44.36
N LYS A 28 22.39 -5.63 45.33
CA LYS A 28 22.09 -6.29 46.61
C LYS A 28 21.01 -5.53 47.39
N LYS A 29 21.16 -4.21 47.55
CA LYS A 29 20.20 -3.34 48.24
C LYS A 29 18.85 -3.24 47.52
N VAL A 30 18.85 -3.32 46.18
CA VAL A 30 17.61 -3.35 45.37
C VAL A 30 16.74 -4.54 45.78
N PHE A 31 17.31 -5.75 45.79
CA PHE A 31 16.54 -6.96 46.10
C PHE A 31 16.26 -7.13 47.60
N GLU A 32 17.09 -6.57 48.48
CA GLU A 32 16.77 -6.48 49.92
C GLU A 32 15.53 -5.62 50.19
N LYS A 33 15.45 -4.42 49.60
CA LYS A 33 14.28 -3.54 49.73
C LYS A 33 13.03 -4.12 49.07
N ALA A 34 13.16 -4.71 47.89
CA ALA A 34 12.03 -5.35 47.21
C ALA A 34 11.50 -6.54 48.02
N ALA A 35 12.40 -7.36 48.58
CA ALA A 35 12.07 -8.48 49.45
C ALA A 35 11.30 -8.05 50.70
N GLU A 36 11.75 -6.98 51.36
CA GLU A 36 11.09 -6.41 52.54
C GLU A 36 9.64 -5.98 52.24
N LYS A 37 9.41 -5.38 51.07
CA LYS A 37 8.06 -4.94 50.66
C LYS A 37 7.13 -6.07 50.22
N ILE A 38 7.68 -7.13 49.63
CA ILE A 38 6.91 -8.26 49.09
C ILE A 38 6.74 -9.38 50.14
N GLY A 39 7.54 -9.37 51.21
CA GLY A 39 7.51 -10.41 52.24
C GLY A 39 8.13 -11.73 51.78
N LYS A 40 9.08 -11.69 50.85
CA LYS A 40 9.80 -12.87 50.32
C LYS A 40 11.31 -12.71 50.49
N THR A 41 12.09 -13.76 50.24
CA THR A 41 13.55 -13.68 50.35
C THR A 41 14.15 -12.88 49.18
N PRO A 42 15.28 -12.15 49.39
CA PRO A 42 15.96 -11.42 48.31
C PRO A 42 16.33 -12.31 47.12
N ASN A 43 16.74 -13.56 47.39
CA ASN A 43 17.10 -14.50 46.33
C ASN A 43 15.88 -14.95 45.51
N ALA A 44 14.73 -15.18 46.14
CA ALA A 44 13.50 -15.51 45.43
C ALA A 44 13.05 -14.35 44.52
N CYS A 45 13.18 -13.11 44.99
CA CYS A 45 12.87 -11.91 44.21
C CYS A 45 13.82 -11.77 43.01
N TYR A 46 15.10 -12.07 43.18
CA TYR A 46 16.09 -12.03 42.11
C TYR A 46 15.80 -13.06 41.01
N GLU A 47 15.59 -14.32 41.39
CA GLU A 47 15.29 -15.39 40.43
C GLU A 47 13.98 -15.11 39.67
N ARG A 48 12.96 -14.61 40.38
CA ARG A 48 11.69 -14.23 39.75
C ARG A 48 11.87 -13.07 38.78
N TRP A 49 12.61 -12.03 39.17
CA TRP A 49 12.91 -10.89 38.30
C TRP A 49 13.64 -11.33 37.02
N LYS A 50 14.61 -12.23 37.14
CA LYS A 50 15.34 -12.80 35.99
C LYS A 50 14.40 -13.55 35.05
N GLN A 51 13.48 -14.34 35.58
CA GLN A 51 12.45 -15.02 34.79
C GLN A 51 11.55 -14.03 34.05
N ILE A 52 10.99 -13.04 34.76
CA ILE A 52 10.13 -11.99 34.18
C ILE A 52 10.86 -11.27 33.04
N GLN A 53 12.11 -10.89 33.26
CA GLN A 53 12.91 -10.18 32.28
C GLN A 53 13.18 -11.03 31.02
N SER A 54 13.48 -12.32 31.20
CA SER A 54 13.66 -13.26 30.09
C SER A 54 12.38 -13.41 29.27
N THR A 55 11.24 -13.60 29.92
CA THR A 55 9.95 -13.73 29.24
C THR A 55 9.55 -12.46 28.52
N HIS A 56 9.77 -11.29 29.13
CA HIS A 56 9.50 -10.00 28.48
C HIS A 56 10.39 -9.78 27.25
N GLN A 57 11.67 -10.14 27.34
CA GLN A 57 12.60 -10.03 26.20
C GLN A 57 12.18 -10.96 25.05
N GLU A 58 11.79 -12.20 25.35
CA GLU A 58 11.30 -13.15 24.37
C GLU A 58 10.01 -12.66 23.69
N MET A 59 9.04 -12.20 24.47
CA MET A 59 7.79 -11.63 23.94
C MET A 59 8.04 -10.38 23.08
N SER A 60 8.94 -9.50 23.50
CA SER A 60 9.34 -8.33 22.71
C SER A 60 9.99 -8.76 21.38
N TRP A 61 10.84 -9.79 21.39
CA TRP A 61 11.47 -10.31 20.18
C TRP A 61 10.44 -10.94 19.23
N ILE A 62 9.52 -11.76 19.75
CA ILE A 62 8.44 -12.37 18.95
C ILE A 62 7.57 -11.29 18.31
N SER A 63 7.16 -10.28 19.08
CA SER A 63 6.35 -9.17 18.57
C SER A 63 7.08 -8.41 17.46
N SER A 64 8.36 -8.08 17.68
CA SER A 64 9.20 -7.38 16.69
C SER A 64 9.37 -8.20 15.42
N LYS A 65 9.57 -9.52 15.54
CA LYS A 65 9.66 -10.46 14.42
C LYS A 65 8.35 -10.55 13.65
N LYS A 66 7.21 -10.57 14.34
CA LYS A 66 5.88 -10.59 13.72
C LYS A 66 5.62 -9.32 12.90
N ILE A 67 5.92 -8.15 13.46
CA ILE A 67 5.81 -6.85 12.79
C ILE A 67 6.70 -6.83 11.55
N ARG A 68 7.98 -7.25 11.67
CA ARG A 68 8.91 -7.32 10.54
C ARG A 68 8.38 -8.21 9.41
N ASN A 69 7.93 -9.42 9.74
CA ASN A 69 7.41 -10.36 8.75
C ASN A 69 6.10 -9.88 8.10
N GLN A 70 5.26 -9.13 8.84
CA GLN A 70 4.08 -8.50 8.28
C GLN A 70 4.47 -7.41 7.29
N TRP A 71 5.36 -6.51 7.70
CA TRP A 71 5.82 -5.41 6.85
C TRP A 71 6.50 -5.91 5.57
N GLU A 72 7.31 -6.97 5.66
CA GLU A 72 7.95 -7.58 4.49
C GLU A 72 6.92 -8.16 3.50
N ARG A 73 5.84 -8.78 4.00
CA ARG A 73 4.74 -9.27 3.15
C ARG A 73 3.99 -8.13 2.49
N GLU A 74 3.67 -7.08 3.23
CA GLU A 74 2.99 -5.88 2.70
C GLU A 74 3.85 -5.20 1.63
N GLN A 75 5.15 -5.03 1.88
CA GLN A 75 6.10 -4.47 0.92
C GLN A 75 6.15 -5.28 -0.37
N LYS A 76 6.16 -6.62 -0.27
CA LYS A 76 6.14 -7.49 -1.46
C LYS A 76 4.84 -7.31 -2.26
N GLN A 77 3.69 -7.31 -1.57
CA GLN A 77 2.38 -7.11 -2.23
C GLN A 77 2.27 -5.73 -2.90
N LEU A 78 2.78 -4.68 -2.25
CA LEU A 78 2.83 -3.33 -2.82
C LEU A 78 3.69 -3.28 -4.07
N LYS A 79 4.88 -3.88 -4.06
CA LYS A 79 5.75 -3.97 -5.24
C LYS A 79 5.09 -4.71 -6.40
N GLU A 80 4.46 -5.85 -6.13
CA GLU A 80 3.73 -6.61 -7.15
C GLU A 80 2.56 -5.81 -7.73
N ARG A 81 1.87 -5.01 -6.91
CA ARG A 81 0.77 -4.16 -7.36
C ARG A 81 1.25 -2.99 -8.20
N ILE A 82 2.38 -2.38 -7.84
CA ILE A 82 3.02 -1.31 -8.63
C ILE A 82 3.40 -1.84 -10.02
N ASP A 83 4.11 -2.97 -10.10
CA ASP A 83 4.51 -3.58 -11.37
C ASP A 83 3.29 -3.89 -12.28
N LYS A 84 2.19 -4.38 -11.69
CA LYS A 84 0.94 -4.59 -12.44
C LYS A 84 0.33 -3.29 -12.96
N LEU A 85 0.31 -2.24 -12.13
CA LEU A 85 -0.24 -0.94 -12.54
C LEU A 85 0.61 -0.29 -13.63
N GLU A 86 1.93 -0.38 -13.53
CA GLU A 86 2.86 0.11 -14.56
C GLU A 86 2.59 -0.56 -15.91
N LYS A 87 2.44 -1.90 -15.93
CA LYS A 87 2.09 -2.65 -17.15
C LYS A 87 0.74 -2.25 -17.73
N VAL A 88 -0.27 -2.01 -16.89
CA VAL A 88 -1.59 -1.57 -17.35
C VAL A 88 -1.50 -0.17 -17.97
N ILE A 89 -0.79 0.76 -17.34
CA ILE A 89 -0.58 2.11 -17.85
C ILE A 89 0.11 2.05 -19.21
N GLU A 90 1.18 1.26 -19.34
CA GLU A 90 1.91 1.12 -20.61
C GLU A 90 1.02 0.56 -21.73
N SER A 91 0.21 -0.46 -21.42
CA SER A 91 -0.75 -1.03 -22.37
C SER A 91 -1.81 0.00 -22.79
N GLN A 92 -2.37 0.74 -21.84
CA GLN A 92 -3.37 1.77 -22.10
C GLN A 92 -2.81 2.93 -22.94
N GLN A 93 -1.56 3.33 -22.69
CA GLN A 93 -0.89 4.35 -23.50
C GLN A 93 -0.76 3.91 -24.96
N LYS A 94 -0.34 2.65 -25.21
CA LYS A 94 -0.26 2.10 -26.57
C LYS A 94 -1.63 2.06 -27.27
N GLN A 95 -2.68 1.69 -26.54
CA GLN A 95 -4.05 1.70 -27.07
C GLN A 95 -4.50 3.12 -27.43
N TYR A 96 -4.21 4.09 -26.56
CA TYR A 96 -4.56 5.48 -26.79
C TYR A 96 -3.87 6.07 -28.02
N GLU A 97 -2.57 5.79 -28.19
CA GLU A 97 -1.83 6.21 -29.38
C GLU A 97 -2.41 5.60 -30.68
N THR A 98 -2.83 4.34 -30.62
CA THR A 98 -3.46 3.66 -31.75
C THR A 98 -4.78 4.33 -32.12
N LEU A 99 -5.65 4.55 -31.14
CA LEU A 99 -6.93 5.24 -31.33
C LEU A 99 -6.75 6.67 -31.86
N LEU A 100 -5.73 7.39 -31.40
CA LEU A 100 -5.42 8.72 -31.91
C LEU A 100 -5.05 8.69 -33.40
N LYS A 101 -4.23 7.73 -33.82
CA LYS A 101 -3.86 7.56 -35.24
C LYS A 101 -5.07 7.21 -36.09
N GLU A 102 -5.92 6.29 -35.62
CA GLU A 102 -7.16 5.93 -36.31
C GLU A 102 -8.13 7.11 -36.42
N ASN A 103 -8.31 7.87 -35.34
CA ASN A 103 -9.15 9.06 -35.35
C ASN A 103 -8.65 10.11 -36.34
N HIS A 104 -7.33 10.30 -36.40
CA HIS A 104 -6.72 11.22 -37.37
C HIS A 104 -6.96 10.76 -38.81
N LYS A 105 -6.77 9.46 -39.08
CA LYS A 105 -7.03 8.86 -40.39
C LYS A 105 -8.49 9.03 -40.81
N LEU A 106 -9.43 8.67 -39.94
CA LEU A 106 -10.86 8.80 -40.21
C LEU A 106 -11.27 10.25 -40.48
N LYS A 107 -10.70 11.22 -39.76
CA LYS A 107 -10.92 12.65 -40.05
C LYS A 107 -10.37 13.06 -41.41
N GLY A 108 -9.23 12.50 -41.83
CA GLY A 108 -8.68 12.69 -43.17
C GLY A 108 -9.60 12.13 -44.24
N ASP A 109 -10.01 10.86 -44.09
CA ASP A 109 -10.90 10.17 -45.01
C ASP A 109 -12.25 10.90 -45.13
N MET A 110 -12.82 11.36 -44.00
CA MET A 110 -14.07 12.12 -43.98
C MET A 110 -13.98 13.42 -44.79
N LYS A 111 -12.87 14.18 -44.65
CA LYS A 111 -12.64 15.39 -45.45
C LYS A 111 -12.49 15.09 -46.93
N PHE A 112 -11.82 13.99 -47.27
CA PHE A 112 -11.66 13.56 -48.65
C PHE A 112 -13.02 13.25 -49.29
N PHE A 113 -13.89 12.49 -48.60
CA PHE A 113 -15.24 12.20 -49.09
C PHE A 113 -16.11 13.45 -49.18
N GLU A 114 -15.98 14.39 -48.23
CA GLU A 114 -16.69 15.68 -48.29
C GLU A 114 -16.33 16.45 -49.55
N ILE A 115 -15.04 16.56 -49.89
CA ILE A 115 -14.57 17.22 -51.11
C ILE A 115 -15.11 16.51 -52.36
N MET A 116 -14.97 15.18 -52.42
CA MET A 116 -15.44 14.38 -53.56
C MET A 116 -16.95 14.55 -53.79
N LEU A 117 -17.76 14.52 -52.72
CA LEU A 117 -19.21 14.70 -52.83
C LEU A 117 -19.57 16.09 -53.34
N LEU A 118 -18.83 17.13 -52.94
CA LEU A 118 -19.03 18.49 -53.43
C LEU A 118 -18.71 18.60 -54.93
N GLU A 119 -17.61 17.98 -55.39
CA GLU A 119 -17.24 17.96 -56.81
C GLU A 119 -18.29 17.25 -57.66
N GLU A 120 -18.75 16.06 -57.25
CA GLU A 120 -19.81 15.31 -57.93
C GLU A 120 -21.14 16.08 -57.93
N TYR A 121 -21.47 16.74 -56.81
CA TYR A 121 -22.67 17.57 -56.72
C TYR A 121 -22.62 18.77 -57.68
N GLN A 122 -21.45 19.44 -57.78
CA GLN A 122 -21.24 20.52 -58.74
C GLN A 122 -21.38 20.03 -60.19
N LEU A 123 -20.82 18.86 -60.51
CA LEU A 123 -20.93 18.26 -61.84
C LEU A 123 -22.40 17.94 -62.20
N LEU A 124 -23.18 17.42 -61.25
CA LEU A 124 -24.61 17.19 -61.44
C LEU A 124 -25.36 18.50 -61.73
N LEU A 125 -25.09 19.56 -60.96
CA LEU A 125 -25.69 20.87 -61.18
C LEU A 125 -25.36 21.42 -62.56
N GLU A 126 -24.11 21.29 -63.01
CA GLU A 126 -23.72 21.67 -64.37
C GLU A 126 -24.49 20.89 -65.44
N LEU A 127 -24.61 19.58 -65.30
CA LEU A 127 -25.31 18.72 -66.27
C LEU A 127 -26.81 19.04 -66.32
N LEU A 128 -27.44 19.30 -65.17
CA LEU A 128 -28.84 19.70 -65.09
C LEU A 128 -29.06 21.11 -65.66
N GLY A 129 -28.15 22.05 -65.38
CA GLY A 129 -28.16 23.39 -65.97
C GLY A 129 -28.00 23.37 -67.50
N LYS A 130 -27.10 22.53 -68.01
CA LYS A 130 -26.91 22.32 -69.47
C LYS A 130 -28.14 21.68 -70.14
N ARG A 131 -28.86 20.78 -69.45
CA ARG A 131 -30.12 20.19 -69.96
C ARG A 131 -31.26 21.20 -70.08
N ASN A 132 -31.30 22.24 -69.25
CA ASN A 132 -32.31 23.30 -69.37
C ASN A 132 -32.13 24.19 -70.62
N HIS A 133 -30.97 24.13 -71.28
CA HIS A 133 -30.70 24.83 -72.56
C HIS A 133 -30.76 23.92 -73.79
N ALA A 134 -30.77 22.60 -73.61
CA ALA A 134 -31.03 21.67 -74.70
C ALA A 134 -32.55 21.62 -74.94
N ARG A 135 -33.05 22.52 -75.80
CA ARG A 135 -34.36 22.34 -76.43
C ARG A 135 -34.37 20.96 -77.06
N ILE A 136 -35.22 20.08 -76.56
CA ILE A 136 -35.66 18.91 -77.31
C ILE A 136 -36.25 19.49 -78.60
N HIS A 137 -35.51 19.40 -79.70
CA HIS A 137 -36.09 19.56 -81.02
C HIS A 137 -37.07 18.41 -81.19
N GLY A 138 -38.33 18.69 -80.86
CA GLY A 138 -39.46 17.86 -81.20
C GLY A 138 -39.79 18.06 -82.68
N PHE A 139 -40.07 16.92 -83.31
CA PHE A 139 -40.55 16.67 -84.68
C PHE A 139 -39.51 16.76 -85.80
#